data_AF-A0A5P2DD71-F1
#
_entry.id   AF-A0A5P2DD71-F1
#
_cell.length_a   1.000
_cell.length_b   1.000
_cell.length_c   1.000
_cell.angle_alpha   90.00
_cell.angle_beta   90.00
_cell.angle_gamma   90.00
#
_symmetry.space_group_name_H-M   'P 1'
#
loop_
_entity.id
_entity.type
_entity.pdbx_description
1 polymer ?
#
loop_
_entity_poly.entity_id
_entity_poly.type
_entity_poly.pdbx_seq_one_letter_code
_entity_poly.pdbx_strand_id
1 'polypeptide(L)' 'MEKQNGEIAVDRVLSVEEGIEIKQRIAAQRSLKQWRWMGNYGDPTQASAVANVDPPCLAGEVMFTINGNLTPAWMFY' A
#
# COMPACT_ATOMS: atom_id res chain seq x y z
N MET A 1 -33.53 -0.17 -22.14
CA MET A 1 -32.55 -1.17 -21.67
C MET A 1 -32.63 -1.20 -20.15
N GLU A 2 -33.41 -2.13 -19.60
CA GLU A 2 -33.45 -2.35 -18.15
C GLU A 2 -32.12 -2.96 -17.72
N LYS A 3 -31.46 -2.34 -16.74
CA LYS A 3 -30.31 -2.94 -16.08
C LYS A 3 -30.81 -4.14 -15.29
N GLN A 4 -30.53 -5.35 -15.79
CA GLN A 4 -30.64 -6.55 -14.97
C GLN A 4 -29.64 -6.41 -13.81
N ASN A 5 -30.10 -5.98 -12.64
CA ASN A 5 -29.42 -6.25 -11.39
C ASN A 5 -29.57 -7.75 -11.14
N GLY A 6 -28.74 -8.55 -11.82
CA GLY A 6 -28.66 -9.98 -11.57
C GLY A 6 -28.32 -10.18 -10.09
N GLU A 7 -29.16 -10.94 -9.39
CA GLU A 7 -28.88 -11.34 -8.02
C GLU A 7 -27.48 -11.96 -7.96
N ILE A 8 -26.63 -11.41 -7.09
CA ILE A 8 -25.30 -11.95 -6.87
C ILE A 8 -25.49 -13.29 -6.17
N ALA A 9 -24.93 -14.35 -6.75
CA ALA A 9 -25.02 -15.69 -6.19
C ALA A 9 -24.52 -15.68 -4.72
N VAL A 10 -25.24 -16.39 -3.83
CA VAL A 10 -25.03 -16.32 -2.38
C VAL A 10 -23.62 -16.74 -1.97
N ASP A 11 -23.00 -17.65 -2.73
CA ASP A 11 -21.61 -18.09 -2.56
C ASP A 11 -20.56 -17.03 -2.98
N ARG A 12 -21.01 -15.92 -3.58
CA ARG A 12 -20.19 -14.77 -3.98
C ARG A 12 -20.39 -13.55 -3.06
N VAL A 13 -21.18 -13.70 -2.01
CA VAL A 13 -21.43 -12.65 -1.01
C VAL A 13 -20.86 -13.13 0.32
N LEU A 14 -20.01 -12.31 0.93
CA LEU A 14 -19.50 -12.57 2.27
C LEU A 14 -20.65 -12.56 3.28
N SER A 15 -20.63 -13.48 4.23
CA SER A 15 -21.46 -13.35 5.43
C SER A 15 -21.07 -12.10 6.22
N VAL A 16 -21.94 -11.70 7.15
CA VAL A 16 -21.66 -10.56 8.03
C VAL A 16 -20.40 -10.83 8.85
N GLU A 17 -20.26 -12.07 9.33
CA GLU A 17 -19.14 -12.55 10.14
C GLU A 17 -17.83 -12.51 9.35
N GLU A 18 -17.83 -13.02 8.11
CA GLU A 18 -16.66 -12.98 7.21
C GLU A 18 -16.27 -11.55 6.87
N GLY A 19 -17.25 -10.67 6.66
CA GLY A 19 -17.02 -9.24 6.42
C GLY A 19 -16.38 -8.54 7.62
N ILE A 20 -16.78 -8.88 8.84
CA ILE A 20 -16.19 -8.34 10.07
C ILE A 20 -14.76 -8.85 10.24
N GLU A 21 -14.52 -10.15 10.07
CA GLU A 21 -13.19 -10.76 10.19
C GLU A 21 -12.20 -10.13 9.20
N ILE A 22 -12.60 -9.96 7.93
CA ILE A 22 -11.75 -9.34 6.91
C ILE A 22 -11.42 -7.88 7.28
N LYS A 23 -12.39 -7.11 7.78
CA LYS A 23 -12.14 -5.72 8.21
C LYS A 23 -11.15 -5.66 9.37
N GLN A 24 -11.30 -6.53 10.36
CA GLN A 24 -10.38 -6.63 11.49
C GLN A 24 -8.97 -7.05 11.04
N ARG A 25 -8.86 -8.03 10.14
CA ARG A 25 -7.58 -8.48 9.57
C ARG A 25 -6.89 -7.37 8.78
N ILE A 26 -7.62 -6.61 7.97
CA ILE A 26 -7.09 -5.45 7.22
C ILE A 26 -6.65 -4.35 8.18
N ALA A 27 -7.43 -4.06 9.21
CA ALA A 27 -7.07 -3.07 10.24
C ALA A 27 -5.82 -3.49 11.02
N ALA A 28 -5.67 -4.78 11.35
CA ALA A 28 -4.47 -5.33 11.97
C ALA A 28 -3.25 -5.34 11.02
N GLN A 29 -3.47 -5.47 9.71
CA GLN A 29 -2.39 -5.33 8.73
C GLN A 29 -1.97 -3.88 8.48
N ARG A 30 -2.86 -2.90 8.72
CA ARG A 30 -2.51 -1.47 8.63
C ARG A 30 -1.44 -1.05 9.63
N SER A 31 -1.30 -1.75 10.77
CA SER A 31 -0.23 -1.49 11.73
C SER A 31 1.09 -2.17 11.35
N LEU A 32 1.08 -3.11 10.42
CA LEU A 32 2.29 -3.70 9.86
C LEU A 32 2.81 -2.77 8.76
N LYS A 33 4.07 -2.33 8.87
CA LYS A 33 4.72 -1.54 7.82
C LYS A 33 4.84 -2.41 6.57
N GLN A 34 4.11 -2.03 5.53
CA GLN A 34 4.10 -2.72 4.24
C GLN A 34 4.91 -1.94 3.22
N TRP A 35 5.70 -2.65 2.42
CA TRP A 35 6.35 -2.08 1.25
C TRP A 35 5.28 -1.62 0.25
N ARG A 36 5.34 -0.35 -0.14
CA ARG A 36 4.47 0.22 -1.17
C ARG A 36 5.34 0.82 -2.26
N TRP A 37 4.96 0.57 -3.51
CA TRP A 37 5.56 1.29 -4.61
C TRP A 37 5.05 2.74 -4.59
N MET A 38 5.97 3.70 -4.46
CA MET A 38 5.64 5.13 -4.34
C MET A 38 5.80 5.91 -5.66
N GLY A 39 6.07 5.20 -6.76
CA GLY A 39 6.27 5.78 -8.09
C GLY A 39 7.72 5.78 -8.57
N ASN A 40 7.93 6.36 -9.75
CA ASN A 40 9.27 6.64 -10.29
C ASN A 40 9.58 8.11 -10.08
N TYR A 41 10.73 8.43 -9.49
CA TYR A 41 11.18 9.80 -9.28
C TYR A 41 12.18 10.18 -10.37
N GLY A 42 12.06 11.40 -10.90
CA GLY A 42 12.96 11.90 -11.94
C GLY A 42 14.33 12.33 -11.40
N ASP A 43 14.40 12.63 -10.10
CA ASP A 43 15.62 13.05 -9.41
C ASP A 43 15.60 12.68 -7.91
N PRO A 44 16.76 12.67 -7.22
CA PRO A 44 16.87 12.31 -5.81
C PRO A 44 16.12 13.23 -4.83
N THR A 45 15.83 14.48 -5.20
CA THR A 45 15.12 15.45 -4.35
C THR A 45 13.64 15.10 -4.25
N GLN A 46 13.02 14.71 -5.37
CA GLN A 46 11.63 14.21 -5.38
C GLN A 46 11.47 12.95 -4.54
N ALA A 47 12.43 12.02 -4.65
CA ALA A 47 12.52 10.82 -3.84
C ALA A 47 12.60 11.14 -2.34
N SER A 48 13.47 12.09 -1.96
CA SER A 48 13.59 12.56 -0.58
C SER A 48 12.32 13.25 -0.07
N ALA A 49 11.68 14.08 -0.89
CA ALA A 49 10.44 14.77 -0.50
C ALA A 49 9.33 13.77 -0.15
N VAL A 50 9.14 12.72 -0.94
CA VAL A 50 8.08 11.73 -0.67
C VAL A 50 8.39 10.88 0.56
N ALA A 51 9.65 10.47 0.75
CA ALA A 51 10.02 9.66 1.92
C ALA A 51 9.95 10.45 3.25
N ASN A 52 9.82 11.79 3.21
CA ASN A 52 9.61 12.65 4.38
C ASN A 52 8.14 13.06 4.63
N VAL A 53 7.18 12.63 3.79
CA VAL A 53 5.75 12.91 4.02
C VAL A 53 5.26 12.20 5.27
N ASP A 54 4.43 12.84 6.09
CA ASP A 54 3.90 12.26 7.33
C ASP A 54 2.98 11.04 7.07
N PRO A 55 3.21 9.88 7.71
CA PRO A 55 4.36 9.58 8.58
C PRO A 55 5.65 9.34 7.79
N PRO A 56 6.79 9.95 8.18
CA PRO A 56 8.03 9.82 7.43
C PRO A 56 8.51 8.35 7.40
N CYS A 57 9.12 7.96 6.29
CA CYS A 57 9.79 6.68 6.16
C CYS A 57 11.01 6.64 7.10
N LEU A 58 11.17 5.56 7.86
CA LEU A 58 12.35 5.32 8.69
C LEU A 58 13.47 4.64 7.88
N ALA A 59 14.63 4.48 8.51
CA ALA A 59 15.77 3.78 7.93
C ALA A 59 15.39 2.40 7.38
N GLY A 60 15.64 2.17 6.09
CA GLY A 60 15.32 0.91 5.41
C GLY A 60 13.87 0.76 4.97
N GLU A 61 13.02 1.79 5.13
CA GLU A 61 11.61 1.75 4.70
C GLU A 61 11.40 2.26 3.27
N VAL A 62 12.47 2.72 2.63
CA VAL A 62 12.46 3.16 1.23
C VAL A 62 13.56 2.44 0.45
N MET A 63 13.19 1.97 -0.74
CA MET A 63 14.09 1.38 -1.74
C MET A 63 13.96 2.13 -3.05
N PHE A 64 15.08 2.46 -3.67
CA PHE A 64 15.13 3.08 -4.99
C PHE A 64 15.76 2.12 -6.00
N THR A 65 15.28 2.18 -7.24
CA THR A 65 15.93 1.50 -8.35
C THR A 65 16.98 2.45 -8.95
N ILE A 66 18.26 2.09 -8.82
CA ILE A 66 19.37 2.83 -9.40
C ILE A 66 20.03 1.92 -10.42
N ASN A 67 20.02 2.31 -11.70
CA ASN A 67 20.57 1.52 -12.82
C ASN A 67 20.05 0.06 -12.85
N GLY A 68 18.76 -0.13 -12.57
CA GLY A 68 18.12 -1.45 -12.55
C GLY A 68 18.33 -2.28 -11.27
N ASN A 69 19.10 -1.79 -10.31
CA ASN A 69 19.31 -2.46 -9.02
C ASN A 69 18.49 -1.81 -7.91
N LEU A 70 17.87 -2.62 -7.06
CA LEU A 70 17.20 -2.15 -5.84
C LEU A 70 18.25 -1.79 -4.79
N THR A 71 18.26 -0.52 -4.37
CA THR A 71 19.14 0.01 -3.34
C THR A 71 18.29 0.54 -2.19
N PRO A 72 18.39 -0.01 -0.96
CA PRO A 72 17.75 0.59 0.20
C PRO A 72 18.40 1.95 0.48
N ALA A 73 17.59 2.95 0.83
CA ALA A 73 18.11 4.25 1.20
C ALA A 73 17.88 4.55 2.68
N TRP A 74 18.90 5.15 3.29
CA TRP A 74 18.84 5.71 4.63
C TRP A 74 18.56 7.20 4.49
N MET A 75 17.39 7.61 4.98
CA MET A 75 17.07 9.02 5.10
C MET A 75 17.60 9.47 6.46
N PHE A 76 18.72 10.19 6.46
CA PHE A 76 19.23 10.87 7.65
C PHE A 76 18.64 12.29 7.63
N TYR A 77 17.72 12.56 8.55
CA TYR A 77 17.38 13.91 8.96
C TYR A 77 17.41 13.97 10.48
#